data_AF-A0A963J554-F1
#
_entry.id   AF-A0A963J554-F1
#
_cell.length_a   1.000
_cell.length_b   1.000
_cell.length_c   1.000
_cell.angle_alpha   90.00
_cell.angle_beta   90.00
_cell.angle_gamma   90.00
#
_symmetry.space_group_name_H-M   'P 1'
#
loop_
_entity.id
_entity.type
_entity.pdbx_description
1 polymer ?
#
loop_
_entity_poly.entity_id
_entity_poly.type
_entity_poly.pdbx_seq_one_letter_code
_entity_poly.pdbx_strand_id
1 'polypeptide(L)'
;MSAVFDALRLSAVSLDVSAAQRGTPQGIAQRQQTRLAALLNFTLRGSRLYRSLWPAGTTPGTALEQLPVVTRSQLMAHFDDWVTDPQLQFDALRAFTADPTRIAEPWLDRYMVWESSGTSGQPGIFVQDAQAMAVYDALEALRRSPPPKPLISSMWDPLGLGERTAFIGAIDGHFASTVSVRRL
;
A
#
# COMPACT_ATOMS: atom_id res chain seq x y z
N MET A 1 5.95 19.04 3.24
CA MET A 1 5.98 17.79 2.46
C MET A 1 5.79 16.66 3.45
N SER A 2 4.76 15.83 3.28
CA SER A 2 4.55 14.64 4.14
C SER A 2 5.79 13.77 4.07
N ALA A 3 6.24 13.25 5.21
CA ALA A 3 7.44 12.41 5.29
C ALA A 3 7.34 11.12 4.45
N VAL A 4 6.11 10.75 4.04
CA VAL A 4 5.84 9.55 3.24
C VAL A 4 5.65 9.86 1.74
N PHE A 5 5.52 11.14 1.36
CA PHE A 5 5.39 11.54 -0.05
C PHE A 5 6.75 11.67 -0.72
N ASP A 6 6.92 10.99 -1.86
CA ASP A 6 8.13 11.03 -2.66
C ASP A 6 7.77 11.21 -4.15
N ALA A 7 8.07 12.40 -4.69
CA ALA A 7 7.72 12.76 -6.06
C ALA A 7 8.42 11.89 -7.11
N LEU A 8 9.64 11.42 -6.84
CA LEU A 8 10.39 10.56 -7.77
C LEU A 8 9.76 9.17 -7.82
N ARG A 9 9.41 8.60 -6.65
CA ARG A 9 8.68 7.32 -6.59
C ARG A 9 7.33 7.44 -7.28
N LEU A 10 6.57 8.49 -6.99
CA LEU A 10 5.28 8.73 -7.63
C LEU A 10 5.41 8.79 -9.16
N SER A 11 6.40 9.52 -9.67
CA SER A 11 6.64 9.64 -11.12
C SER A 11 6.99 8.29 -11.74
N ALA A 12 7.93 7.56 -11.12
CA ALA A 12 8.36 6.25 -11.62
C ALA A 12 7.22 5.23 -11.62
N VAL A 13 6.42 5.19 -10.55
CA VAL A 13 5.28 4.28 -10.46
C VAL A 13 4.17 4.67 -11.43
N SER A 14 3.90 5.97 -11.63
CA SER A 14 2.91 6.45 -12.59
C SER A 14 3.26 6.05 -14.03
N LEU A 15 4.54 6.13 -14.39
CA LEU A 15 5.04 5.64 -15.69
C LEU A 15 4.86 4.13 -15.83
N ASP A 16 5.19 3.36 -14.78
CA ASP A 16 5.01 1.91 -14.79
C ASP A 16 3.52 1.51 -14.94
N VAL A 17 2.62 2.13 -14.20
CA VAL A 17 1.17 1.89 -14.30
C VAL A 17 0.66 2.22 -15.71
N SER A 18 1.06 3.37 -16.25
CA SER A 18 0.67 3.80 -17.60
C SER A 18 1.24 2.89 -18.70
N ALA A 19 2.44 2.35 -18.49
CA ALA A 19 3.04 1.37 -19.40
C ALA A 19 2.35 0.01 -19.29
N ALA A 20 1.99 -0.42 -18.08
CA ALA A 20 1.27 -1.67 -17.83
C ALA A 20 -0.12 -1.66 -18.48
N GLN A 21 -0.87 -0.56 -18.39
CA GLN A 21 -2.19 -0.41 -19.03
C GLN A 21 -2.14 -0.54 -20.57
N ARG A 22 -1.00 -0.24 -21.19
CA ARG A 22 -0.77 -0.33 -22.64
C ARG A 22 0.09 -1.54 -23.05
N GLY A 23 0.41 -2.41 -22.09
CA GLY A 23 1.32 -3.52 -22.28
C GLY A 23 0.66 -4.77 -22.86
N THR A 24 1.49 -5.72 -23.28
CA THR A 24 1.03 -7.06 -23.67
C THR A 24 0.86 -7.95 -22.43
N PRO A 25 0.07 -9.04 -22.52
CA PRO A 25 -0.02 -10.03 -21.44
C PRO A 25 1.35 -10.57 -20.99
N GLN A 26 2.27 -10.79 -21.93
CA GLN A 26 3.65 -11.20 -21.62
C GLN A 26 4.42 -10.15 -20.82
N GLY A 27 4.26 -8.87 -21.18
CA GLY A 27 4.87 -7.77 -20.43
C GLY A 27 4.34 -7.67 -19.00
N ILE A 28 3.03 -7.89 -18.80
CA ILE A 28 2.43 -7.96 -17.46
C ILE A 28 2.98 -9.14 -16.66
N ALA A 29 3.06 -10.33 -17.27
CA ALA A 29 3.62 -11.51 -16.61
C ALA A 29 5.07 -11.29 -16.17
N GLN A 30 5.90 -10.66 -17.00
CA GLN A 30 7.29 -10.35 -16.65
C GLN A 30 7.40 -9.35 -15.48
N ARG A 31 6.52 -8.33 -15.43
CA ARG A 31 6.43 -7.40 -14.29
C ARG A 31 6.03 -8.12 -13.01
N GLN A 32 5.01 -8.98 -13.09
CA GLN A 32 4.54 -9.78 -11.95
C GLN A 32 5.66 -10.68 -11.41
N GLN A 33 6.37 -11.40 -12.29
CA GLN A 33 7.49 -12.27 -11.90
C GLN A 33 8.61 -11.48 -11.21
N THR A 34 9.00 -10.33 -11.79
CA THR A 34 10.07 -9.48 -11.22
C THR A 34 9.69 -8.96 -9.83
N ARG A 35 8.44 -8.48 -9.67
CA ARG A 35 7.95 -7.97 -8.38
C ARG A 35 7.79 -9.05 -7.34
N LEU A 36 7.26 -10.21 -7.73
CA LEU A 36 7.12 -11.36 -6.83
C LEU A 36 8.49 -11.81 -6.33
N ALA A 37 9.47 -11.94 -7.22
CA ALA A 37 10.82 -12.33 -6.82
C ALA A 37 11.44 -11.32 -5.84
N ALA A 38 11.28 -10.02 -6.08
CA ALA A 38 11.74 -8.98 -5.14
C ALA A 38 11.06 -9.09 -3.77
N LEU A 39 9.74 -9.33 -3.75
CA LEU A 39 8.95 -9.50 -2.52
C LEU A 39 9.40 -10.74 -1.75
N LEU A 40 9.48 -11.90 -2.40
CA LEU A 40 9.93 -13.15 -1.76
C LEU A 40 11.35 -13.02 -1.20
N ASN A 41 12.26 -12.39 -1.95
CA ASN A 41 13.63 -12.13 -1.53
C ASN A 41 13.68 -11.25 -0.27
N PHE A 42 12.86 -10.19 -0.22
CA PHE A 42 12.78 -9.32 0.95
C PHE A 42 12.18 -10.04 2.16
N THR A 43 11.11 -10.81 1.95
CA THR A 43 10.46 -11.61 3.00
C THR A 43 11.40 -12.67 3.58
N LEU A 44 12.14 -13.41 2.74
CA LEU A 44 13.13 -14.41 3.21
C LEU A 44 14.21 -13.78 4.11
N ARG A 45 14.65 -12.56 3.79
CA ARG A 45 15.67 -11.85 4.58
C ARG A 45 15.11 -11.26 5.88
N GLY A 46 13.92 -10.68 5.84
CA GLY A 46 13.40 -9.87 6.94
C GLY A 46 12.42 -10.58 7.87
N SER A 47 11.63 -11.53 7.36
CA SER A 47 10.47 -12.05 8.07
C SER A 47 10.76 -13.37 8.78
N ARG A 48 10.62 -13.39 10.11
CA ARG A 48 10.85 -14.60 10.92
C ARG A 48 9.73 -15.63 10.72
N LEU A 49 8.48 -15.16 10.72
CA LEU A 49 7.31 -16.03 10.53
C LEU A 49 7.39 -16.75 9.18
N TYR A 50 7.55 -16.02 8.08
CA TYR A 50 7.58 -16.63 6.75
C TYR A 50 8.77 -17.58 6.54
N ARG A 51 9.94 -17.31 7.13
CA ARG A 51 11.07 -18.27 7.11
C ARG A 51 10.74 -19.60 7.80
N SER A 52 9.95 -19.56 8.87
CA SER A 52 9.53 -20.79 9.57
C SER A 52 8.41 -21.54 8.85
N LEU A 53 7.52 -20.81 8.16
CA LEU A 53 6.37 -21.39 7.46
C LEU A 53 6.72 -21.95 6.08
N TRP A 54 7.63 -21.30 5.36
CA TRP A 54 7.93 -21.67 3.99
C TRP A 54 8.79 -22.94 3.90
N PRO A 55 8.55 -23.79 2.88
CA PRO A 55 9.34 -25.00 2.69
C PRO A 55 10.84 -24.70 2.60
N ALA A 56 11.66 -25.62 3.12
CA ALA A 56 13.11 -25.55 2.96
C ALA A 56 13.49 -25.46 1.47
N GLY A 57 14.43 -24.58 1.15
CA GLY A 57 14.84 -24.33 -0.24
C GLY A 57 13.94 -23.34 -1.01
N THR A 58 12.99 -22.68 -0.34
CA THR A 58 12.25 -21.55 -0.96
C THR A 58 13.22 -20.47 -1.43
N THR A 59 13.05 -20.01 -2.67
CA THR A 59 13.88 -18.99 -3.30
C THR A 59 13.01 -17.86 -3.86
N PRO A 60 13.62 -16.73 -4.28
CA PRO A 60 12.89 -15.70 -5.03
C PRO A 60 12.22 -16.18 -6.33
N GLY A 61 12.61 -17.35 -6.86
CA GLY A 61 11.99 -17.96 -8.04
C GLY A 61 10.87 -18.95 -7.74
N THR A 62 10.56 -19.20 -6.45
CA THR A 62 9.49 -20.13 -6.06
C THR A 62 8.12 -19.60 -6.51
N ALA A 63 7.32 -20.48 -7.11
CA ALA A 63 5.99 -20.14 -7.58
C ALA A 63 5.03 -19.87 -6.40
N LEU A 64 4.14 -18.89 -6.54
CA LEU A 64 3.27 -18.46 -5.44
C LEU A 64 2.36 -19.59 -4.95
N GLU A 65 1.92 -20.47 -5.85
CA GLU A 65 1.02 -21.59 -5.54
C GLU A 65 1.69 -22.68 -4.70
N GLN A 66 3.03 -22.69 -4.63
CA GLN A 66 3.81 -23.62 -3.81
C GLN A 66 3.99 -23.11 -2.38
N LEU A 67 3.64 -21.86 -2.10
CA LEU A 67 3.78 -21.24 -0.79
C LEU A 67 2.51 -21.48 0.05
N PRO A 68 2.66 -21.83 1.34
CA PRO A 68 1.52 -21.97 2.24
C PRO A 68 0.67 -20.69 2.31
N VAL A 69 -0.64 -20.85 2.27
CA VAL A 69 -1.59 -19.76 2.49
C VAL A 69 -1.59 -19.38 3.96
N VAL A 70 -1.53 -18.08 4.26
CA VAL A 70 -1.63 -17.53 5.62
C VAL A 70 -2.89 -16.68 5.76
N THR A 71 -3.50 -16.74 6.94
CA THR A 71 -4.71 -15.96 7.24
C THR A 71 -4.36 -14.63 7.90
N ARG A 72 -5.26 -13.66 7.82
CA ARG A 72 -5.11 -12.39 8.54
C ARG A 72 -5.00 -12.62 10.05
N SER A 73 -5.75 -13.55 10.62
CA SER A 73 -5.69 -13.86 12.06
C SER A 73 -4.31 -14.38 12.47
N GLN A 74 -3.69 -15.26 11.67
CA GLN A 74 -2.33 -15.72 11.91
C GLN A 74 -1.33 -14.56 11.83
N LEU A 75 -1.46 -13.70 10.82
CA LEU A 75 -0.58 -12.52 10.69
C LEU A 75 -0.75 -11.55 11.86
N MET A 76 -1.96 -11.30 12.34
CA MET A 76 -2.15 -10.41 13.49
C MET A 76 -1.67 -11.04 14.80
N ALA A 77 -1.81 -12.36 14.98
CA ALA A 77 -1.31 -13.07 16.15
C ALA A 77 0.23 -13.10 16.23
N HIS A 78 0.90 -13.06 15.08
CA HIS A 78 2.36 -13.11 14.96
C HIS A 78 2.91 -11.84 14.29
N PHE A 79 2.31 -10.68 14.57
CA PHE A 79 2.60 -9.45 13.83
C PHE A 79 4.09 -9.10 13.84
N ASP A 80 4.68 -9.03 15.03
CA ASP A 80 6.08 -8.69 15.28
C ASP A 80 7.07 -9.72 14.67
N ASP A 81 6.59 -10.90 14.27
CA ASP A 81 7.40 -11.94 13.65
C ASP A 81 7.33 -11.93 12.12
N TRP A 82 6.23 -11.45 11.53
CA TRP A 82 6.12 -11.40 10.07
C TRP A 82 6.56 -10.08 9.47
N VAL A 83 6.42 -8.97 10.20
CA VAL A 83 6.97 -7.69 9.77
C VAL A 83 8.50 -7.76 9.67
N THR A 84 9.05 -6.92 8.82
CA THR A 84 10.50 -6.93 8.49
C THR A 84 11.27 -5.80 9.14
N ASP A 85 10.57 -4.80 9.71
CA ASP A 85 11.17 -3.72 10.49
C ASP A 85 10.80 -3.93 11.97
N PRO A 86 11.79 -4.14 12.87
CA PRO A 86 11.55 -4.38 14.28
C PRO A 86 10.95 -3.18 15.04
N GLN A 87 10.92 -1.99 14.43
CA GLN A 87 10.25 -0.81 14.99
C GLN A 87 8.73 -0.85 14.81
N LEU A 88 8.20 -1.82 14.04
CA LEU A 88 6.78 -2.03 13.85
C LEU A 88 6.26 -3.04 14.88
N GLN A 89 5.91 -2.54 16.06
CA GLN A 89 5.39 -3.37 17.15
C GLN A 89 3.86 -3.29 17.19
N PHE A 90 3.20 -4.44 17.29
CA PHE A 90 1.75 -4.55 17.19
C PHE A 90 1.01 -3.70 18.22
N ASP A 91 1.40 -3.79 19.50
CA ASP A 91 0.73 -3.04 20.57
C ASP A 91 0.90 -1.53 20.42
N ALA A 92 2.07 -1.07 19.98
CA ALA A 92 2.35 0.33 19.76
C ALA A 92 1.53 0.88 18.58
N LEU A 93 1.45 0.13 17.48
CA LEU A 93 0.63 0.49 16.32
C LEU A 93 -0.86 0.44 16.64
N ARG A 94 -1.30 -0.52 17.46
CA ARG A 94 -2.70 -0.60 17.91
C ARG A 94 -3.09 0.60 18.76
N ALA A 95 -2.23 1.02 19.69
CA ALA A 95 -2.46 2.22 20.48
C ALA A 95 -2.46 3.47 19.60
N PHE A 96 -1.57 3.53 18.60
CA PHE A 96 -1.51 4.62 17.62
C PHE A 96 -2.82 4.76 16.83
N THR A 97 -3.36 3.65 16.28
CA THR A 97 -4.58 3.68 15.47
C THR A 97 -5.85 3.83 16.30
N ALA A 98 -5.79 3.62 17.62
CA ALA A 98 -6.93 3.84 18.51
C ALA A 98 -7.15 5.33 18.87
N ASP A 99 -6.16 6.19 18.62
CA ASP A 99 -6.23 7.62 18.93
C ASP A 99 -6.70 8.43 17.71
N PRO A 100 -7.97 8.88 17.65
CA PRO A 100 -8.51 9.58 16.48
C PRO A 100 -7.83 10.94 16.21
N THR A 101 -7.09 11.49 17.17
CA THR A 101 -6.34 12.75 16.98
C THR A 101 -5.10 12.55 16.10
N ARG A 102 -4.64 11.30 15.95
CA ARG A 102 -3.46 10.91 15.18
C ARG A 102 -3.78 10.37 13.79
N ILE A 103 -5.04 10.51 13.34
CA ILE A 103 -5.43 10.11 11.98
C ILE A 103 -4.60 10.91 10.98
N ALA A 104 -3.97 10.19 10.04
CA ALA A 104 -3.07 10.72 9.01
C ALA A 104 -1.71 11.26 9.52
N GLU A 105 -1.39 11.10 10.80
CA GLU A 105 -0.01 11.28 11.28
C GLU A 105 0.86 10.10 10.79
N PRO A 106 2.09 10.35 10.30
CA PRO A 106 2.99 9.26 9.93
C PRO A 106 3.64 8.62 11.17
N TRP A 107 3.59 7.29 11.26
CA TRP A 107 4.35 6.54 12.26
C TRP A 107 5.85 6.61 11.94
N LEU A 108 6.64 7.07 12.91
CA LEU A 108 8.10 7.27 12.80
C LEU A 108 8.52 8.16 11.62
N ASP A 109 7.65 9.08 11.18
CA ASP A 109 7.86 9.90 9.98
C ASP A 109 8.19 9.06 8.72
N ARG A 110 7.75 7.80 8.67
CA ARG A 110 8.14 6.84 7.62
C ARG A 110 6.97 6.04 7.08
N TYR A 111 5.95 5.80 7.90
CA TYR A 111 4.88 4.88 7.59
C TYR A 111 3.51 5.50 7.76
N MET A 112 2.62 5.28 6.79
CA MET A 112 1.19 5.43 7.03
C MET A 112 0.64 4.14 7.63
N VAL A 113 -0.21 4.28 8.64
CA VAL A 113 -0.80 3.13 9.34
C VAL A 113 -2.30 3.30 9.35
N TRP A 114 -3.01 2.23 9.01
CA TRP A 114 -4.47 2.19 9.07
C TRP A 114 -4.97 0.81 9.48
N GLU A 115 -6.18 0.79 10.01
CA GLU A 115 -6.91 -0.41 10.38
C GLU A 115 -7.94 -0.79 9.33
N SER A 116 -8.20 -2.10 9.19
CA SER A 116 -9.39 -2.56 8.46
C SER A 116 -10.64 -2.33 9.30
N SER A 117 -11.77 -2.04 8.65
CA SER A 117 -13.10 -1.89 9.24
C SER A 117 -13.67 -3.11 10.00
N GLY A 118 -12.89 -4.17 10.22
CA GLY A 118 -13.18 -5.16 11.26
C GLY A 118 -14.36 -6.09 10.99
N THR A 119 -14.77 -6.33 9.74
CA THR A 119 -15.91 -7.20 9.37
C THR A 119 -15.81 -8.66 9.85
N SER A 120 -14.69 -9.05 10.47
CA SER A 120 -14.36 -10.41 10.94
C SER A 120 -13.95 -10.44 12.42
N GLY A 121 -14.31 -9.42 13.21
CA GLY A 121 -14.14 -9.41 14.67
C GLY A 121 -12.75 -9.01 15.19
N GLN A 122 -11.70 -9.10 14.37
CA GLN A 122 -10.35 -8.59 14.69
C GLN A 122 -9.90 -7.57 13.63
N PRO A 123 -9.83 -6.26 13.94
CA PRO A 123 -9.23 -5.27 13.06
C PRO A 123 -7.79 -5.65 12.71
N GLY A 124 -7.46 -5.67 11.42
CA GLY A 124 -6.09 -5.83 10.96
C GLY A 124 -5.38 -4.48 10.91
N ILE A 125 -4.10 -4.44 11.32
CA ILE A 125 -3.22 -3.28 11.19
C ILE A 125 -2.40 -3.42 9.91
N PHE A 126 -2.40 -2.37 9.09
CA PHE A 126 -1.67 -2.32 7.82
C PHE A 126 -0.73 -1.13 7.83
N VAL A 127 0.53 -1.39 7.48
CA VAL A 127 1.62 -0.41 7.47
C VAL A 127 2.06 -0.20 6.04
N GLN A 128 2.17 1.07 5.62
CA GLN A 128 2.54 1.46 4.26
C GLN A 128 3.77 2.36 4.29
N ASP A 129 4.81 1.96 3.58
CA ASP A 129 5.98 2.81 3.36
C ASP A 129 5.75 3.80 2.19
N ALA A 130 6.73 4.67 1.95
CA ALA A 130 6.66 5.63 0.84
C ALA A 130 6.53 4.97 -0.55
N GLN A 131 6.99 3.72 -0.74
CA GLN A 131 6.83 3.02 -2.01
C GLN A 131 5.38 2.56 -2.21
N ALA A 132 4.76 2.00 -1.17
CA ALA A 132 3.35 1.63 -1.18
C ALA A 132 2.45 2.86 -1.38
N MET A 133 2.75 3.96 -0.67
CA MET A 133 2.01 5.21 -0.83
C MET A 133 2.12 5.77 -2.25
N ALA A 134 3.31 5.74 -2.88
CA ALA A 134 3.47 6.14 -4.28
C ALA A 134 2.62 5.29 -5.25
N VAL A 135 2.41 4.00 -4.95
CA VAL A 135 1.51 3.13 -5.73
C VAL A 135 0.06 3.54 -5.55
N TYR A 136 -0.40 3.78 -4.32
CA TYR A 136 -1.77 4.24 -4.09
C TYR A 136 -2.04 5.60 -4.74
N ASP A 137 -1.11 6.55 -4.59
CA ASP A 137 -1.20 7.87 -5.21
C ASP A 137 -1.25 7.80 -6.74
N ALA A 138 -0.36 7.01 -7.37
CA ALA A 138 -0.36 6.83 -8.82
C ALA A 138 -1.66 6.17 -9.31
N LEU A 139 -2.14 5.14 -8.61
CA LEU A 139 -3.39 4.48 -8.97
C LEU A 139 -4.58 5.42 -8.82
N GLU A 140 -4.67 6.20 -7.75
CA GLU A 140 -5.76 7.17 -7.56
C GLU A 140 -5.71 8.30 -8.59
N ALA A 141 -4.52 8.78 -8.95
CA ALA A 141 -4.33 9.82 -9.96
C ALA A 141 -4.70 9.31 -11.39
N LEU A 142 -4.29 8.09 -11.73
CA LEU A 142 -4.42 7.53 -13.09
C LEU A 142 -5.71 6.75 -13.32
N ARG A 143 -6.33 6.18 -12.27
CA ARG A 143 -7.60 5.43 -12.38
C ARG A 143 -8.79 6.36 -12.54
N ARG A 144 -8.65 7.64 -12.24
CA ARG A 144 -9.64 8.65 -12.62
C ARG A 144 -9.80 8.56 -14.13
N SER A 145 -10.90 7.95 -14.58
CA SER A 145 -11.47 8.25 -15.89
C SER A 145 -12.20 9.57 -15.69
N PRO A 146 -11.59 10.74 -15.97
CA PRO A 146 -12.41 11.95 -16.00
C PRO A 146 -13.52 11.71 -17.03
N PRO A 147 -14.78 12.14 -16.79
CA PRO A 147 -15.67 12.36 -17.91
C PRO A 147 -14.91 13.23 -18.93
N PRO A 148 -15.04 13.00 -20.24
CA PRO A 148 -14.25 13.73 -21.22
C PRO A 148 -14.35 15.23 -20.93
N LYS A 149 -13.27 15.83 -20.42
CA LYS A 149 -13.23 17.26 -20.14
C LYS A 149 -13.42 17.94 -21.49
N PRO A 150 -14.36 18.89 -21.63
CA PRO A 150 -14.45 19.66 -22.85
C PRO A 150 -13.08 20.29 -23.14
N LEU A 151 -12.63 20.24 -24.39
CA LEU A 151 -11.28 20.65 -24.84
C LEU A 151 -10.79 21.97 -24.22
N ILE A 152 -11.70 22.95 -24.08
CA ILE A 152 -11.43 24.26 -23.49
C ILE A 152 -11.03 24.15 -22.00
N SER A 153 -11.70 23.30 -21.22
CA SER A 153 -11.37 23.09 -19.81
C SER A 153 -10.02 22.39 -19.63
N SER A 154 -9.66 21.45 -20.51
CA SER A 154 -8.35 20.79 -20.48
C SER A 154 -7.20 21.72 -20.83
N MET A 155 -7.44 22.76 -21.64
CA MET A 155 -6.44 23.78 -21.95
C MET A 155 -6.18 24.74 -20.77
N TRP A 156 -7.18 25.01 -19.95
CA TRP A 156 -7.05 25.91 -18.80
C TRP A 156 -6.68 25.22 -17.49
N ASP A 157 -6.87 23.91 -17.40
CA ASP A 157 -6.43 23.08 -16.29
C ASP A 157 -5.78 21.77 -16.78
N PRO A 158 -4.64 21.86 -17.49
CA PRO A 158 -3.96 20.70 -18.06
C PRO A 158 -3.42 19.73 -17.00
N LEU A 159 -3.27 20.22 -15.75
CA LEU A 159 -2.78 19.44 -14.61
C LEU A 159 -3.91 18.94 -13.70
N GLY A 160 -5.18 19.28 -13.98
CA GLY A 160 -6.30 18.86 -13.13
C GLY A 160 -6.31 19.52 -11.73
N LEU A 161 -5.59 20.63 -11.53
CA LEU A 161 -5.47 21.34 -10.26
C LEU A 161 -6.77 22.01 -9.83
N GLY A 162 -7.72 22.20 -10.74
CA GLY A 162 -9.07 22.70 -10.47
C GLY A 162 -10.07 21.61 -10.07
N GLU A 163 -9.67 20.33 -10.04
CA GLU A 163 -10.55 19.25 -9.64
C GLU A 163 -10.96 19.35 -8.17
N ARG A 164 -12.25 19.18 -7.91
CA ARG A 164 -12.81 19.15 -6.56
C ARG A 164 -13.31 17.74 -6.30
N THR A 165 -12.87 17.16 -5.19
CA THR A 165 -13.29 15.82 -4.77
C THR A 165 -14.09 15.92 -3.48
N ALA A 166 -15.22 15.23 -3.41
CA ALA A 166 -15.96 15.02 -2.18
C ALA A 166 -15.74 13.57 -1.70
N PHE A 167 -15.34 13.41 -0.45
CA PHE A 167 -15.19 12.10 0.17
C PHE A 167 -16.46 11.76 0.98
N ILE A 168 -16.98 10.56 0.78
CA ILE A 168 -18.11 10.02 1.56
C ILE A 168 -17.64 8.70 2.17
N GLY A 169 -17.53 8.65 3.49
CA GLY A 169 -17.13 7.47 4.24
C GLY A 169 -17.09 7.73 5.74
N ALA A 170 -16.80 6.69 6.52
CA ALA A 170 -16.55 6.83 7.94
C ALA A 170 -15.31 7.72 8.18
N ILE A 171 -15.35 8.59 9.18
CA ILE A 171 -14.28 9.58 9.46
C ILE A 171 -13.79 9.55 10.91
N ASP A 172 -14.35 8.63 11.68
CA ASP A 172 -14.19 8.44 13.12
C ASP A 172 -13.18 7.34 13.48
N GLY A 173 -12.63 6.62 12.50
CA GLY A 173 -11.61 5.60 12.69
C GLY A 173 -10.38 5.79 11.81
N HIS A 174 -9.31 5.05 12.12
CA HIS A 174 -8.05 5.04 11.38
C HIS A 174 -8.17 4.20 10.10
N PHE A 175 -9.24 4.40 9.34
CA PHE A 175 -9.49 3.62 8.13
C PHE A 175 -8.63 4.11 6.97
N ALA A 176 -8.26 3.19 6.09
CA ALA A 176 -7.46 3.49 4.90
C ALA A 176 -8.04 4.67 4.09
N SER A 177 -9.37 4.74 3.96
CA SER A 177 -10.05 5.82 3.25
C SER A 177 -9.84 7.20 3.89
N THR A 178 -10.06 7.29 5.20
CA THR A 178 -9.95 8.55 5.96
C THR A 178 -8.51 9.01 6.05
N VAL A 179 -7.59 8.08 6.30
CA VAL A 179 -6.15 8.34 6.32
C VAL A 179 -5.68 8.82 4.95
N SER A 180 -6.11 8.18 3.86
CA SER A 180 -5.74 8.57 2.50
C SER A 180 -6.20 9.97 2.11
N VAL A 181 -7.38 10.41 2.55
CA VAL A 181 -7.88 11.76 2.23
C VAL A 181 -7.28 12.83 3.14
N ARG A 182 -7.15 12.58 4.45
CA ARG A 182 -6.65 13.58 5.40
C ARG A 182 -5.16 13.89 5.25
N ARG A 183 -4.38 13.00 4.63
CA ARG A 183 -2.94 13.22 4.41
C ARG A 183 -2.61 14.11 3.19
N LEU A 184 -3.60 14.40 2.33
CA LEU A 184 -3.46 15.24 1.13
C LEU A 184 -3.53 16.72 1.51
#